data_AF-A0A8C0BS38-F1
#
_entry.id   AF-A0A8C0BS38-F1
#
_cell.length_a   1.000
_cell.length_b   1.000
_cell.length_c   1.000
_cell.angle_alpha   90.00
_cell.angle_beta   90.00
_cell.angle_gamma   90.00
#
_symmetry.space_group_name_H-M   'P 1'
#
loop_
_entity.id
_entity.type
_entity.pdbx_description
1 polymer ?
#
loop_
_entity_poly.entity_id
_entity_poly.type
_entity_poly.pdbx_seq_one_letter_code
_entity_poly.pdbx_strand_id
1 'polypeptide(L)'
;ILCKSQYLQLLLILCVFFFFSSKPISSPLIVQVGHAETLQPLLALMGFFKDDEPLKANNYVRQTHRKFRSGRIVPYAANLVFVLYHCDQVKTSKEEYQVQMLLNEKLMPFHHSNETISTYADLKDYYKDILENCHFQEECELPKVNITAIDEL
;
A
#
# COMPACT_ATOMS: atom_id res chain seq x y z
N ILE A 1 15.26 -5.79 8.62
CA ILE A 1 14.84 -5.65 7.20
C ILE A 1 13.34 -5.37 7.09
N LEU A 2 12.49 -6.08 7.84
CA LEU A 2 11.03 -5.82 7.87
C LEU A 2 10.66 -4.36 8.20
N CYS A 3 11.36 -3.68 9.12
CA CYS A 3 10.90 -2.33 9.50
C CYS A 3 11.19 -1.21 8.50
N LYS A 4 12.35 -1.22 7.83
CA LYS A 4 12.64 -0.24 6.76
C LYS A 4 11.61 -0.30 5.62
N SER A 5 10.99 -1.47 5.43
CA SER A 5 9.97 -1.73 4.41
C SER A 5 8.64 -1.06 4.80
N GLN A 6 8.15 -1.28 6.03
CA GLN A 6 6.84 -0.82 6.51
C GLN A 6 6.69 0.71 6.54
N TYR A 7 7.76 1.44 6.89
CA TYR A 7 7.73 2.92 6.92
C TYR A 7 7.76 3.55 5.52
N LEU A 8 8.60 3.04 4.63
CA LEU A 8 8.69 3.56 3.25
C LEU A 8 7.36 3.33 2.50
N GLN A 9 6.67 2.24 2.82
CA GLN A 9 5.34 1.91 2.27
C GLN A 9 4.25 2.85 2.76
N LEU A 10 4.27 3.20 4.03
CA LEU A 10 3.30 4.16 4.53
C LEU A 10 3.55 5.56 3.96
N LEU A 11 4.80 5.95 3.73
CA LEU A 11 5.10 7.21 3.05
C LEU A 11 4.50 7.26 1.63
N LEU A 12 4.52 6.13 0.91
CA LEU A 12 3.87 5.96 -0.40
C LEU A 12 2.34 6.12 -0.31
N ILE A 13 1.70 5.45 0.66
CA ILE A 13 0.26 5.58 0.93
C ILE A 13 -0.08 7.02 1.31
N LEU A 14 0.64 7.59 2.28
CA LEU A 14 0.47 8.97 2.73
C LEU A 14 0.67 9.96 1.60
N CYS A 15 1.66 9.78 0.71
CA CYS A 15 1.81 10.64 -0.47
C CYS A 15 0.58 10.59 -1.39
N VAL A 16 0.01 9.40 -1.61
CA VAL A 16 -1.21 9.24 -2.41
C VAL A 16 -2.38 9.99 -1.75
N PHE A 17 -2.64 9.79 -0.45
CA PHE A 17 -3.77 10.40 0.26
C PHE A 17 -3.58 11.89 0.63
N PHE A 18 -2.36 12.32 0.94
CA PHE A 18 -2.08 13.72 1.30
C PHE A 18 -2.17 14.62 0.07
N PHE A 19 -1.83 14.11 -1.12
CA PHE A 19 -1.94 14.87 -2.37
C PHE A 19 -3.39 15.16 -2.76
N PHE A 20 -4.27 14.14 -2.76
CA PHE A 20 -5.67 14.31 -3.11
C PHE A 20 -6.45 15.22 -2.14
N SER A 21 -5.89 15.56 -0.98
CA SER A 21 -6.49 16.50 -0.01
C SER A 21 -6.19 17.98 -0.30
N SER A 22 -5.31 18.29 -1.25
CA SER A 22 -4.83 19.65 -1.54
C SER A 22 -5.46 20.20 -2.83
N LYS A 23 -6.28 21.25 -2.73
CA LYS A 23 -6.88 21.99 -3.89
C LYS A 23 -5.80 22.53 -4.85
N PRO A 24 -6.21 23.02 -6.05
CA PRO A 24 -6.55 22.23 -7.24
C PRO A 24 -5.37 21.38 -7.72
N ILE A 25 -5.62 20.30 -8.45
CA ILE A 25 -4.60 19.37 -8.96
C ILE A 25 -3.67 20.11 -9.92
N SER A 26 -2.60 20.71 -9.39
CA SER A 26 -1.57 21.45 -10.15
C SER A 26 -0.61 20.52 -10.89
N SER A 27 -0.61 19.23 -10.56
CA SER A 27 0.21 18.20 -11.21
C SER A 27 -0.68 17.02 -11.59
N PRO A 28 -1.02 16.84 -12.88
CA PRO A 28 -1.97 15.82 -13.34
C PRO A 28 -1.40 14.39 -13.25
N LEU A 29 -0.11 14.23 -12.96
CA LEU A 29 0.57 12.93 -12.93
C LEU A 29 1.69 12.92 -11.89
N ILE A 30 1.72 11.86 -11.07
CA ILE A 30 2.83 11.56 -10.16
C ILE A 30 3.32 10.15 -10.50
N VAL A 31 4.63 10.02 -10.74
CA VAL A 31 5.28 8.74 -10.99
C VAL A 31 6.33 8.52 -9.93
N GLN A 32 6.24 7.39 -9.23
CA GLN A 32 7.24 6.94 -8.27
C GLN A 32 7.82 5.61 -8.75
N VAL A 33 9.14 5.51 -8.74
CA VAL A 33 9.86 4.29 -9.10
C VAL A 33 10.44 3.71 -7.82
N GLY A 34 10.19 2.42 -7.60
CA GLY A 34 10.64 1.70 -6.43
C GLY A 34 11.07 0.28 -6.78
N HIS A 35 11.18 -0.53 -5.75
CA HIS A 35 11.58 -1.93 -5.86
C HIS A 35 10.40 -2.87 -5.63
N ALA A 36 10.53 -4.14 -6.01
CA ALA A 36 9.50 -5.13 -5.71
C ALA A 36 9.25 -5.25 -4.19
N GLU A 37 10.31 -5.07 -3.41
CA GLU A 37 10.34 -5.07 -1.95
C GLU A 37 9.63 -3.87 -1.32
N THR A 38 9.31 -2.83 -2.10
CA THR A 38 8.47 -1.70 -1.65
C THR A 38 7.03 -1.89 -2.05
N LEU A 39 6.77 -2.35 -3.29
CA LEU A 39 5.41 -2.55 -3.80
C LEU A 39 4.69 -3.73 -3.15
N GLN A 40 5.39 -4.86 -2.94
CA GLN A 40 4.76 -6.06 -2.40
C GLN A 40 4.20 -5.86 -1.00
N PRO A 41 4.91 -5.24 -0.04
CA PRO A 41 4.36 -5.09 1.29
C PRO A 41 3.43 -3.88 1.42
N LEU A 42 3.47 -2.92 0.48
CA LEU A 42 2.38 -1.95 0.27
C LEU A 42 1.05 -2.68 -0.03
N LEU A 43 1.05 -3.59 -1.02
CA LEU A 43 -0.14 -4.38 -1.35
C LEU A 43 -0.60 -5.24 -0.17
N ALA A 44 0.33 -5.79 0.62
CA ALA A 44 0.01 -6.54 1.83
C ALA A 44 -0.62 -5.66 2.92
N LEU A 45 -0.11 -4.43 3.13
CA LEU A 45 -0.67 -3.46 4.06
C LEU A 45 -2.08 -3.05 3.65
N MET A 46 -2.34 -2.92 2.34
CA MET A 46 -3.67 -2.69 1.79
C MET A 46 -4.61 -3.92 1.87
N GLY A 47 -4.14 -5.05 2.39
CA GLY A 47 -4.92 -6.26 2.58
C GLY A 47 -4.98 -7.20 1.37
N PHE A 48 -4.32 -6.87 0.25
CA PHE A 48 -4.34 -7.69 -0.94
C PHE A 48 -3.50 -8.96 -0.81
N PHE A 49 -3.92 -9.99 -1.54
CA PHE A 49 -3.25 -11.30 -1.61
C PHE A 49 -3.04 -12.00 -0.27
N LYS A 50 -3.82 -11.64 0.76
CA LYS A 50 -3.81 -12.30 2.06
C LYS A 50 -4.41 -13.71 1.96
N ASP A 51 -3.58 -14.70 2.25
CA ASP A 51 -3.98 -16.09 2.38
C ASP A 51 -4.75 -16.35 3.68
N ASP A 52 -5.61 -17.36 3.65
CA ASP A 52 -6.47 -17.71 4.80
C ASP A 52 -5.65 -18.36 5.94
N GLU A 53 -4.58 -19.08 5.58
CA GLU A 53 -3.59 -19.62 6.50
C GLU A 53 -2.22 -18.94 6.28
N PRO A 54 -1.46 -18.63 7.34
CA PRO A 54 -0.11 -18.08 7.21
C PRO A 54 0.80 -18.96 6.36
N LEU A 55 1.59 -18.35 5.48
CA LEU A 55 2.58 -19.07 4.67
C LEU A 55 3.71 -19.57 5.57
N LYS A 56 3.85 -20.89 5.71
CA LYS A 56 4.90 -21.54 6.48
C LYS A 56 5.68 -22.51 5.60
N ALA A 57 6.92 -22.79 5.96
CA ALA A 57 7.72 -23.78 5.20
C ALA A 57 7.05 -25.17 5.21
N ASN A 58 6.40 -25.55 6.32
CA ASN A 58 5.82 -26.87 6.50
C ASN A 58 4.42 -27.06 5.88
N ASN A 59 3.70 -25.99 5.51
CA ASN A 59 2.38 -26.09 4.86
C ASN A 59 2.43 -25.84 3.34
N TYR A 60 3.63 -25.70 2.76
CA TYR A 60 3.82 -25.45 1.33
C TYR A 60 3.03 -26.40 0.42
N VAL A 61 3.06 -27.71 0.71
CA VAL A 61 2.38 -28.76 -0.08
C VAL A 61 0.86 -28.62 0.00
N ARG A 62 0.31 -28.16 1.13
CA ARG A 62 -1.13 -27.95 1.30
C ARG A 62 -1.60 -26.62 0.71
N GLN A 63 -0.69 -25.66 0.56
CA GLN A 63 -0.96 -24.32 0.04
C GLN A 63 -0.55 -24.15 -1.44
N THR A 64 -0.83 -25.16 -2.27
CA THR A 64 -0.61 -25.10 -3.73
C THR A 64 -1.41 -24.01 -4.41
N HIS A 65 -2.55 -23.61 -3.84
CA HIS A 65 -3.47 -22.58 -4.34
C HIS A 65 -3.35 -21.23 -3.60
N ARG A 66 -2.23 -20.97 -2.91
CA ARG A 66 -2.02 -19.69 -2.23
C ARG A 66 -2.19 -18.48 -3.16
N LYS A 67 -2.79 -17.43 -2.62
CA LYS A 67 -2.99 -16.11 -3.24
C LYS A 67 -1.66 -15.37 -3.32
N PHE A 68 -0.82 -15.44 -2.28
CA PHE A 68 0.45 -14.76 -2.25
C PHE A 68 1.50 -15.44 -3.14
N ARG A 69 1.74 -14.85 -4.32
CA ARG A 69 2.75 -15.30 -5.29
C ARG A 69 3.48 -14.10 -5.87
N SER A 70 4.66 -13.80 -5.32
CA SER A 70 5.48 -12.64 -5.72
C SER A 70 5.63 -12.53 -7.25
N GLY A 71 5.98 -13.62 -7.95
CA GLY A 71 6.14 -13.60 -9.41
C GLY A 71 4.87 -13.29 -10.22
N ARG A 72 3.67 -13.29 -9.61
CA ARG A 72 2.41 -12.83 -10.22
C ARG A 72 1.98 -11.46 -9.73
N ILE A 73 2.35 -11.08 -8.52
CA ILE A 73 1.97 -9.82 -7.87
C ILE A 73 2.92 -8.70 -8.33
N VAL A 74 4.22 -8.96 -8.21
CA VAL A 74 5.32 -8.06 -8.53
C VAL A 74 6.29 -8.69 -9.55
N PRO A 75 5.86 -8.97 -10.79
CA PRO A 75 6.78 -9.33 -11.87
C PRO A 75 7.79 -8.21 -12.15
N TYR A 76 8.78 -8.48 -13.02
CA TYR A 76 9.65 -7.41 -13.51
C TYR A 76 8.82 -6.28 -14.13
N ALA A 77 9.16 -5.04 -13.78
CA ALA A 77 8.43 -3.84 -14.17
C ALA A 77 6.95 -3.81 -13.73
N ALA A 78 6.63 -4.45 -12.59
CA ALA A 78 5.32 -4.32 -11.96
C ALA A 78 4.97 -2.85 -11.67
N ASN A 79 3.69 -2.53 -11.81
CA ASN A 79 3.17 -1.18 -11.59
C ASN A 79 1.84 -1.21 -10.83
N LEU A 80 1.64 -0.21 -9.98
CA LEU A 80 0.39 0.07 -9.28
C LEU A 80 0.00 1.51 -9.60
N VAL A 81 -1.21 1.68 -10.13
CA VAL A 81 -1.72 2.97 -10.58
C VAL A 81 -3.02 3.28 -9.85
N PHE A 82 -3.12 4.50 -9.33
CA PHE A 82 -4.37 5.08 -8.86
C PHE A 82 -4.79 6.15 -9.86
N VAL A 83 -5.98 5.98 -10.44
CA VAL A 83 -6.59 6.95 -11.34
C VAL A 83 -7.65 7.71 -10.57
N LEU A 84 -7.53 9.03 -10.52
CA LEU A 84 -8.53 9.91 -9.93
C LEU A 84 -9.34 10.55 -11.04
N TYR A 85 -10.65 10.35 -11.01
CA TYR A 85 -11.60 10.99 -11.89
C TYR A 85 -12.26 12.16 -11.15
N HIS A 86 -12.41 13.28 -11.85
CA HIS A 86 -13.28 14.37 -11.45
C HIS A 86 -14.60 14.22 -12.22
N CYS A 87 -15.71 14.16 -11.48
CA CYS A 87 -17.04 13.95 -12.04
C CYS A 87 -17.83 15.26 -11.96
N ASP A 88 -18.16 15.86 -13.11
CA ASP A 88 -18.84 17.16 -13.17
C ASP A 88 -20.34 17.11 -12.81
N GLN A 89 -20.97 15.93 -12.88
CA GLN A 89 -22.43 15.75 -12.78
C GLN A 89 -22.84 14.93 -11.56
N VAL A 90 -22.38 15.31 -10.37
CA VAL A 90 -22.70 14.61 -9.12
C VAL A 90 -23.71 15.35 -8.26
N LYS A 91 -24.51 14.58 -7.52
CA LYS A 91 -25.56 15.11 -6.64
C LYS A 91 -25.00 15.56 -5.29
N THR A 92 -23.84 15.04 -4.90
CA THR A 92 -23.17 15.36 -3.64
C THR A 92 -21.69 15.64 -3.85
N SER A 93 -21.12 16.53 -3.03
CA SER A 93 -19.69 16.88 -3.10
C SER A 93 -18.75 15.71 -2.78
N LYS A 94 -19.24 14.66 -2.11
CA LYS A 94 -18.47 13.44 -1.83
C LYS A 94 -18.21 12.60 -3.06
N GLU A 95 -19.11 12.65 -4.05
CA GLU A 95 -19.01 11.87 -5.29
C GLU A 95 -18.15 12.57 -6.35
N GLU A 96 -17.74 13.82 -6.11
CA GLU A 96 -16.97 14.65 -7.06
C GLU A 96 -15.66 13.99 -7.50
N TYR A 97 -15.03 13.23 -6.59
CA TYR A 97 -13.80 12.52 -6.87
C TYR A 97 -13.99 11.01 -6.71
N GLN A 98 -13.74 10.29 -7.80
CA GLN A 98 -13.75 8.85 -7.81
C GLN A 98 -12.34 8.31 -8.07
N VAL A 99 -12.03 7.18 -7.46
CA VAL A 99 -10.72 6.53 -7.55
C VAL A 99 -10.87 5.12 -8.08
N GLN A 100 -9.95 4.75 -8.95
CA GLN A 100 -9.80 3.40 -9.50
C GLN A 100 -8.36 2.95 -9.31
N MET A 101 -8.17 1.67 -9.00
CA MET A 101 -6.85 1.09 -8.78
C MET A 101 -6.56 0.00 -9.81
N LEU A 102 -5.35 0.03 -10.37
CA LEU A 102 -4.86 -0.96 -11.31
C LEU A 102 -3.52 -1.53 -10.83
N LEU A 103 -3.40 -2.84 -10.77
CA LEU A 103 -2.14 -3.55 -10.53
C LEU A 103 -1.78 -4.33 -11.78
N ASN A 104 -0.63 -4.02 -12.39
CA ASN A 104 -0.20 -4.62 -13.66
C ASN A 104 -1.32 -4.57 -14.70
N GLU A 105 -1.84 -3.37 -14.93
CA GLU A 105 -2.91 -3.07 -15.90
C GLU A 105 -4.26 -3.77 -15.64
N LYS A 106 -4.43 -4.43 -14.49
CA LYS A 106 -5.68 -5.10 -14.11
C LYS A 106 -6.40 -4.32 -13.03
N LEU A 107 -7.70 -4.11 -13.24
CA LEU A 107 -8.58 -3.50 -12.26
C LEU A 107 -8.58 -4.28 -10.95
N MET A 108 -8.40 -3.57 -9.85
CA MET A 108 -8.41 -4.13 -8.51
C MET A 108 -9.69 -3.72 -7.78
N PRO A 109 -10.44 -4.68 -7.22
CA PRO A 109 -11.58 -4.35 -6.38
C PRO A 109 -11.10 -3.78 -5.04
N PHE A 110 -11.82 -2.79 -4.52
CA PHE A 110 -11.60 -2.27 -3.18
C PHE A 110 -12.21 -3.21 -2.14
N HIS A 111 -11.49 -3.46 -1.04
CA HIS A 111 -11.92 -4.42 -0.01
C HIS A 111 -13.19 -3.99 0.74
N HIS A 112 -13.45 -2.68 0.89
CA HIS A 112 -14.62 -2.19 1.61
C HIS A 112 -15.92 -2.26 0.80
N SER A 113 -15.85 -2.18 -0.53
CA SER A 113 -17.04 -2.17 -1.40
C SER A 113 -17.16 -3.39 -2.32
N ASN A 114 -16.09 -4.15 -2.53
CA ASN A 114 -15.96 -5.16 -3.59
C ASN A 114 -16.20 -4.61 -5.02
N GLU A 115 -16.15 -3.30 -5.19
CA GLU A 115 -16.26 -2.62 -6.48
C GLU A 115 -14.88 -2.16 -6.97
N THR A 116 -14.75 -1.96 -8.28
CA THR A 116 -13.49 -1.48 -8.90
C THR A 116 -13.34 0.05 -8.87
N ILE A 117 -14.37 0.75 -8.42
CA ILE A 117 -14.41 2.21 -8.29
C ILE A 117 -14.87 2.51 -6.86
N SER A 118 -14.34 3.56 -6.26
CA SER A 118 -14.80 4.07 -4.98
C SER A 118 -14.74 5.60 -4.96
N THR A 119 -15.46 6.23 -4.04
CA THR A 119 -15.24 7.66 -3.81
C THR A 119 -13.89 7.85 -3.11
N TYR A 120 -13.22 8.97 -3.40
CA TYR A 120 -11.96 9.29 -2.73
C TYR A 120 -12.14 9.42 -1.21
N ALA A 121 -13.30 9.92 -0.77
CA ALA A 121 -13.62 10.07 0.65
C ALA A 121 -13.73 8.71 1.36
N ASP A 122 -14.45 7.74 0.78
CA ASP A 122 -14.62 6.41 1.38
C ASP A 122 -13.28 5.66 1.42
N LEU A 123 -12.45 5.79 0.38
CA LEU A 123 -11.12 5.20 0.36
C LEU A 123 -10.25 5.75 1.50
N LYS A 124 -10.28 7.08 1.70
CA LYS A 124 -9.51 7.74 2.77
C LYS A 124 -9.99 7.31 4.16
N ASP A 125 -11.30 7.19 4.34
CA ASP A 125 -11.89 6.74 5.60
C ASP A 125 -11.52 5.28 5.90
N TYR A 126 -11.55 4.40 4.89
CA TYR A 126 -11.20 3.00 5.04
C TYR A 126 -9.75 2.77 5.50
N TYR A 127 -8.80 3.55 4.98
CA TYR A 127 -7.39 3.45 5.36
C TYR A 127 -6.98 4.38 6.51
N LYS A 128 -7.92 5.11 7.11
CA LYS A 128 -7.65 6.12 8.14
C LYS A 128 -6.81 5.59 9.30
N ASP A 129 -7.16 4.41 9.82
CA ASP A 129 -6.43 3.82 10.96
C ASP A 129 -4.97 3.50 10.61
N ILE A 130 -4.70 3.05 9.38
CA ILE A 130 -3.34 2.78 8.89
C ILE A 130 -2.57 4.09 8.72
N LEU A 131 -3.24 5.14 8.24
CA LEU A 131 -2.66 6.47 8.04
C LEU A 131 -2.33 7.17 9.36
N GLU A 132 -3.16 7.01 10.39
CA GLU A 132 -3.04 7.72 11.66
C GLU A 132 -2.20 6.97 12.71
N ASN A 133 -2.22 5.63 12.72
CA ASN A 133 -1.57 4.83 13.77
C ASN A 133 -0.17 4.32 13.41
N CYS A 134 0.62 5.10 12.68
CA CYS A 134 2.01 4.71 12.38
C CYS A 134 3.00 5.26 13.39
N HIS A 135 3.34 4.43 14.37
CA HIS A 135 4.40 4.71 15.33
C HIS A 135 5.75 4.25 14.80
N PHE A 136 6.31 5.00 13.83
CA PHE A 136 7.60 4.68 13.22
C PHE A 136 8.71 4.40 14.23
N GLN A 137 8.72 5.19 15.31
CA GLN A 137 9.73 5.12 16.33
C GLN A 137 9.70 3.78 17.06
N GLU A 138 8.51 3.27 17.36
CA GLU A 138 8.32 2.01 18.08
C GLU A 138 8.65 0.80 17.20
N GLU A 139 8.24 0.85 15.93
CA GLU A 139 8.42 -0.26 15.02
C GLU A 139 9.88 -0.36 14.53
N CYS A 140 10.52 0.78 14.24
CA CYS A 140 11.75 0.84 13.44
C CYS A 140 12.99 1.36 14.15
N GLU A 141 12.89 1.89 15.37
CA GLU A 141 14.10 2.23 16.10
C GLU A 141 14.93 0.96 16.34
N LEU A 142 16.14 0.98 15.80
CA LEU A 142 17.12 -0.05 16.11
C LEU A 142 17.56 0.16 17.58
N PRO A 143 17.72 -0.92 18.36
CA PRO A 143 18.26 -0.79 19.70
C PRO A 143 19.62 -0.11 19.63
N LYS A 144 19.79 0.95 20.41
CA LYS A 144 21.06 1.69 20.50
C LYS A 144 22.09 0.77 21.13
N VAL A 145 22.99 0.23 20.31
CA VAL A 145 24.13 -0.56 20.82
C VAL A 145 25.13 0.42 21.43
N ASN A 146 25.33 0.35 22.75
CA ASN A 146 26.46 1.02 23.39
C ASN A 146 27.74 0.28 23.01
N ILE A 147 28.50 0.86 22.07
CA ILE A 147 29.82 0.38 21.67
C ILE A 147 30.83 0.80 22.76
N THR A 148 30.82 0.10 23.91
CA THR A 148 31.86 0.25 24.95
C THR A 148 32.33 -1.08 25.54
N ALA A 149 32.06 -2.22 24.89
CA ALA A 149 32.47 -3.52 25.44
C ALA A 149 32.89 -4.59 24.41
N ILE A 150 33.34 -4.20 23.21
CA ILE A 150 33.97 -5.14 22.26
C ILE A 150 35.10 -4.41 21.54
N ASP A 151 36.19 -4.19 22.25
CA ASP A 151 37.52 -4.00 21.66
C ASP A 151 38.58 -4.31 22.73
N GLU A 152 38.58 -5.57 23.20
CA GLU A 152 39.78 -6.17 23.79
C GLU A 152 39.91 -7.59 23.23
N LEU A 153 40.68 -7.70 22.15
CA LEU A 153 41.40 -8.89 21.73
C LEU A 153 42.88 -8.54 21.57
#